data_AF-A0A9E7HWM7-F1
#
_entry.id   AF-A0A9E7HWM7-F1
#
_cell.length_a   1.000
_cell.length_b   1.000
_cell.length_c   1.000
_cell.angle_alpha   90.00
_cell.angle_beta   90.00
_cell.angle_gamma   90.00
#
_symmetry.space_group_name_H-M   'P 1'
#
loop_
_entity.id
_entity.type
_entity.pdbx_description
1 polymer ?
#
loop_
_entity_poly.entity_id
_entity_poly.type
_entity_poly.pdbx_seq_one_letter_code
_entity_poly.pdbx_strand_id
1 'polypeptide(L)'
;MCSTLVLLFGFMFFLFFGQRIRPGPRDTLRPFFHFCFVMTVGATRWRPSMRQVREPRDSFSFFLCRRELPASVAQNKWLRMPSTNSSLTFYECGTRLWKLKGEGQAAAKKAFIRILMRLEGELGDKFFGGDAFGFVDIALVPFLSWFYTHETCTGFSIEEVAPKLVAWGKRCMERGGQGSVRPPQGQRVRGRPQQEIWSRAAVLLDFWVSPFGQRCRIALAEKGVEYEYREENVVGHKSPLLLESNPVYKKVPVFIHDGKPLCESLIIVQYIDEVWPHRAPLLPADPYARAQARFWADFIDKKLKGEGHAAAKEEFIGILKLLEGELGDKKYFAGDAFGFVDIALVPFVSWFYTYETCAGFSVEEVAPKLVAWGKRCMERESVAKTLSDPHKVYEFVGALKKIYGVE
;
A
#
# COMPACT_ATOMS: atom_id res chain seq x y z
N MET A 1 1.69 17.35 26.73
CA MET A 1 1.64 16.34 25.64
C MET A 1 2.64 15.18 25.80
N CYS A 2 3.77 15.32 26.52
CA CYS A 2 4.70 14.19 26.74
C CYS A 2 4.23 13.13 27.77
N SER A 3 3.36 13.47 28.72
CA SER A 3 2.99 12.55 29.81
C SER A 3 2.03 11.44 29.38
N THR A 4 1.24 11.65 28.34
CA THR A 4 0.24 10.68 27.84
C THR A 4 0.87 9.58 26.98
N LEU A 5 1.95 9.89 26.26
CA LEU A 5 2.70 8.93 25.43
C LEU A 5 3.53 7.95 26.26
N VAL A 6 4.10 8.40 27.38
CA VAL A 6 4.85 7.53 28.31
C VAL A 6 3.91 6.54 29.01
N LEU A 7 2.68 6.96 29.36
CA LEU A 7 1.67 6.10 29.98
C LEU A 7 1.07 5.07 29.00
N LEU A 8 0.88 5.43 27.73
CA LEU A 8 0.43 4.49 26.68
C LEU A 8 1.45 3.36 26.42
N PHE A 9 2.74 3.69 26.41
CA PHE A 9 3.81 2.69 26.26
C PHE A 9 3.98 1.82 27.51
N GLY A 10 3.86 2.41 28.71
CA GLY A 10 3.86 1.65 29.97
C GLY A 10 2.67 0.68 30.09
N PHE A 11 1.49 1.08 29.62
CA PHE A 11 0.28 0.26 29.66
C PHE A 11 0.32 -0.89 28.64
N MET A 12 0.87 -0.68 27.44
CA MET A 12 1.15 -1.77 26.49
C MET A 12 2.20 -2.74 27.02
N PHE A 13 3.24 -2.27 27.69
CA PHE A 13 4.26 -3.15 28.27
C PHE A 13 3.67 -4.05 29.39
N PHE A 14 2.80 -3.49 30.24
CA PHE A 14 2.16 -4.22 31.33
C PHE A 14 1.10 -5.23 30.83
N LEU A 15 0.35 -4.90 29.77
CA LEU A 15 -0.63 -5.81 29.16
C LEU A 15 0.01 -6.97 28.38
N PHE A 16 1.20 -6.78 27.80
CA PHE A 16 1.85 -7.80 26.96
C PHE A 16 2.94 -8.63 27.67
N PHE A 17 3.61 -8.08 28.69
CA PHE A 17 4.66 -8.79 29.44
C PHE A 17 4.32 -9.03 30.93
N GLY A 18 3.14 -8.59 31.39
CA GLY A 18 2.72 -8.68 32.80
C GLY A 18 2.36 -10.07 33.32
N GLN A 19 2.36 -11.11 32.48
CA GLN A 19 2.20 -12.48 32.95
C GLN A 19 3.38 -13.34 32.49
N ARG A 20 4.27 -13.62 33.44
CA ARG A 20 5.49 -14.47 33.37
C ARG A 20 6.74 -13.79 32.83
N ILE A 21 7.39 -13.02 33.69
CA ILE A 21 8.85 -12.93 33.69
C ILE A 21 9.33 -13.52 35.02
N ARG A 22 9.95 -14.72 34.98
CA ARG A 22 10.84 -15.16 36.07
C ARG A 22 12.16 -14.38 35.93
N PRO A 23 12.77 -13.92 37.03
CA PRO A 23 13.93 -13.03 36.94
C PRO A 23 15.16 -13.80 36.44
N GLY A 24 15.67 -13.42 35.27
CA GLY A 24 17.02 -13.72 34.79
C GLY A 24 17.97 -12.53 35.00
N PRO A 25 19.29 -12.71 34.83
CA PRO A 25 20.29 -11.76 35.32
C PRO A 25 20.20 -10.38 34.63
N ARG A 26 20.38 -9.32 35.44
CA ARG A 26 20.00 -7.92 35.21
C ARG A 26 20.73 -7.16 34.07
N ASP A 27 21.47 -7.84 33.20
CA ASP A 27 22.39 -7.16 32.27
C ASP A 27 21.91 -7.09 30.81
N THR A 28 20.78 -7.71 30.44
CA THR A 28 20.27 -7.70 29.04
C THR A 28 19.23 -6.62 28.74
N LEU A 29 18.70 -5.92 29.75
CA LEU A 29 17.65 -4.90 29.55
C LEU A 29 18.18 -3.45 29.50
N ARG A 30 19.44 -3.22 29.87
CA ARG A 30 20.05 -1.88 29.93
C ARG A 30 20.13 -1.16 28.56
N PRO A 31 20.44 -1.84 27.44
CA PRO A 31 20.43 -1.22 26.11
C PRO A 31 19.03 -0.79 25.66
N PHE A 32 18.01 -1.56 26.06
CA PHE A 32 16.61 -1.33 25.68
C PHE A 32 16.04 -0.06 26.34
N PHE A 33 16.37 0.15 27.62
CA PHE A 33 15.96 1.37 28.35
C PHE A 33 16.67 2.63 27.83
N HIS A 34 17.95 2.54 27.45
CA HIS A 34 18.68 3.68 26.89
C HIS A 34 18.15 4.09 25.51
N PHE A 35 17.77 3.11 24.69
CA PHE A 35 17.20 3.32 23.35
C PHE A 35 15.84 4.04 23.39
N CYS A 36 14.94 3.65 24.31
CA CYS A 36 13.65 4.32 24.47
C CYS A 36 13.78 5.73 25.07
N PHE A 37 14.76 5.96 25.95
CA PHE A 37 14.96 7.27 26.59
C PHE A 37 15.52 8.33 25.62
N VAL A 38 16.48 7.96 24.76
CA VAL A 38 17.08 8.86 23.77
C VAL A 38 16.07 9.28 22.68
N MET A 39 15.14 8.41 22.30
CA MET A 39 14.07 8.74 21.35
C MET A 39 12.99 9.64 21.95
N THR A 40 12.86 9.69 23.28
CA THR A 40 11.83 10.50 23.97
C THR A 40 12.36 11.88 24.40
N VAL A 41 13.66 12.02 24.68
CA VAL A 41 14.26 13.28 25.17
C VAL A 41 15.48 13.65 24.32
N GLY A 42 15.23 13.94 23.04
CA GLY A 42 16.27 14.26 22.06
C GLY A 42 16.22 15.68 21.52
N ALA A 43 16.02 16.71 22.37
CA ALA A 43 16.47 18.10 22.12
C ALA A 43 16.03 19.06 23.25
N THR A 44 16.77 19.13 24.35
CA THR A 44 17.02 20.42 25.05
C THR A 44 18.10 20.22 26.11
N ARG A 45 19.16 21.00 26.00
CA ARG A 45 20.27 21.11 26.97
C ARG A 45 19.71 21.74 28.25
N TRP A 46 19.68 21.03 29.38
CA TRP A 46 19.30 21.59 30.68
C TRP A 46 20.37 21.27 31.73
N ARG A 47 20.91 22.31 32.38
CA ARG A 47 21.86 22.21 33.50
C ARG A 47 21.13 21.78 34.78
N PRO A 48 21.79 21.09 35.72
CA PRO A 48 21.14 20.64 36.95
C PRO A 48 21.16 21.76 38.00
N SER A 49 19.98 22.08 38.57
CA SER A 49 19.91 22.55 39.95
C SER A 49 18.88 21.71 40.70
N MET A 50 19.34 20.94 41.67
CA MET A 50 18.50 20.18 42.60
C MET A 50 17.61 21.14 43.40
N ARG A 51 16.31 20.84 43.46
CA ARG A 51 15.50 21.03 44.68
C ARG A 51 14.56 19.83 44.84
N GLN A 52 14.72 19.14 45.96
CA GLN A 52 13.78 18.14 46.46
C GLN A 52 12.38 18.76 46.60
N VAL A 53 11.35 18.12 46.04
CA VAL A 53 9.97 18.31 46.49
C VAL A 53 9.26 16.96 46.50
N ARG A 54 8.59 16.72 47.64
CA ARG A 54 7.95 15.51 48.12
C ARG A 54 6.73 15.09 47.28
N GLU A 55 6.44 13.79 47.27
CA GLU A 55 5.11 13.25 46.95
C GLU A 55 4.05 13.81 47.92
N PRO A 56 2.81 13.99 47.43
CA PRO A 56 1.71 13.39 48.17
C PRO A 56 0.67 12.69 47.28
N ARG A 57 0.00 11.75 47.96
CA ARG A 57 -1.10 10.89 47.54
C ARG A 57 -2.40 11.67 47.29
N ASP A 58 -3.27 10.98 46.57
CA ASP A 58 -4.73 11.12 46.48
C ASP A 58 -5.34 11.97 45.36
N SER A 59 -6.18 11.25 44.58
CA SER A 59 -7.43 11.69 43.94
C SER A 59 -7.34 12.62 42.73
N PHE A 60 -7.28 12.03 41.52
CA PHE A 60 -7.87 12.66 40.32
C PHE A 60 -8.61 11.63 39.48
N SER A 61 -9.95 11.65 39.61
CA SER A 61 -10.89 11.10 38.64
C SER A 61 -10.59 11.67 37.25
N PHE A 62 -10.37 10.80 36.25
CA PHE A 62 -10.28 11.24 34.86
C PHE A 62 -11.33 10.51 34.00
N PHE A 63 -12.19 11.34 33.44
CA PHE A 63 -13.17 11.08 32.39
C PHE A 63 -12.58 10.20 31.28
N LEU A 64 -13.21 9.05 31.03
CA LEU A 64 -12.96 8.22 29.85
C LEU A 64 -13.54 8.93 28.62
N CYS A 65 -12.71 9.66 27.89
CA CYS A 65 -13.03 9.98 26.49
C CYS A 65 -12.48 8.83 25.61
N ARG A 66 -13.35 7.85 25.32
CA ARG A 66 -13.15 6.90 24.21
C ARG A 66 -13.05 7.70 22.91
N ARG A 67 -11.84 7.91 22.41
CA ARG A 67 -11.60 8.17 21.00
C ARG A 67 -10.68 7.08 20.48
N GLU A 68 -11.28 6.16 19.73
CA GLU A 68 -10.58 5.11 19.00
C GLU A 68 -9.56 5.76 18.05
N LEU A 69 -8.31 5.32 18.14
CA LEU A 69 -7.27 5.64 17.15
C LEU A 69 -7.57 4.83 15.87
N PRO A 70 -7.66 5.45 14.68
CA PRO A 70 -7.92 4.71 13.46
C PRO A 70 -6.70 3.88 13.03
N ALA A 71 -6.95 2.62 12.65
CA ALA A 71 -5.97 1.61 12.24
C ALA A 71 -5.31 1.85 10.85
N SER A 72 -5.25 3.08 10.35
CA SER A 72 -4.97 3.38 8.94
C SER A 72 -3.50 3.57 8.55
N VAL A 73 -2.51 3.31 9.43
CA VAL A 73 -1.08 3.59 9.14
C VAL A 73 -0.26 2.35 8.73
N ALA A 74 -0.85 1.15 8.64
CA ALA A 74 -0.09 -0.10 8.51
C ALA A 74 -0.16 -0.85 7.16
N GLN A 75 -0.49 -0.20 6.03
CA GLN A 75 -0.67 -0.93 4.76
C GLN A 75 0.16 -0.32 3.61
N ASN A 76 1.47 -0.59 3.63
CA ASN A 76 2.38 -0.37 2.50
C ASN A 76 2.24 -1.52 1.50
N LYS A 77 1.67 -1.25 0.31
CA LYS A 77 1.43 -2.22 -0.77
C LYS A 77 2.69 -2.78 -1.43
N TRP A 78 3.85 -2.15 -1.22
CA TRP A 78 5.15 -2.50 -1.84
C TRP A 78 5.73 -3.88 -1.48
N LEU A 79 5.12 -4.60 -0.53
CA LEU A 79 5.67 -5.82 0.08
C LEU A 79 4.76 -7.06 -0.09
N ARG A 80 3.87 -7.12 -1.09
CA ARG A 80 3.01 -8.29 -1.37
C ARG A 80 3.62 -9.17 -2.47
N MET A 81 3.48 -10.49 -2.36
CA MET A 81 3.81 -11.46 -3.44
C MET A 81 2.69 -12.51 -3.59
N PRO A 82 2.40 -13.01 -4.82
CA PRO A 82 1.36 -14.00 -5.06
C PRO A 82 1.90 -15.44 -5.17
N SER A 83 1.34 -16.38 -4.39
CA SER A 83 0.96 -17.73 -4.84
C SER A 83 0.30 -18.53 -3.70
N THR A 84 -0.84 -19.16 -4.02
CA THR A 84 -1.80 -19.96 -3.21
C THR A 84 -2.73 -19.17 -2.29
N ASN A 85 -3.91 -18.82 -2.80
CA ASN A 85 -5.13 -18.34 -2.12
C ASN A 85 -5.04 -17.23 -1.06
N SER A 86 -3.88 -16.60 -0.83
CA SER A 86 -3.74 -15.41 0.00
C SER A 86 -2.48 -14.62 -0.39
N SER A 87 -2.64 -13.39 -0.89
CA SER A 87 -1.56 -12.45 -1.19
C SER A 87 -1.04 -11.83 0.10
N LEU A 88 -0.25 -12.59 0.87
CA LEU A 88 0.25 -12.14 2.15
C LEU A 88 1.30 -11.02 1.96
N THR A 89 1.14 -9.92 2.68
CA THR A 89 2.16 -8.88 2.85
C THR A 89 3.34 -9.40 3.68
N PHE A 90 4.49 -8.72 3.60
CA PHE A 90 5.61 -8.93 4.53
C PHE A 90 5.15 -8.97 6.01
N TYR A 91 4.29 -8.03 6.41
CA TYR A 91 3.73 -7.97 7.76
C TYR A 91 2.83 -9.16 8.09
N GLU A 92 1.95 -9.57 7.17
CA GLU A 92 1.06 -10.72 7.35
C GLU A 92 1.85 -12.03 7.41
N CYS A 93 2.87 -12.19 6.56
CA CYS A 93 3.81 -13.32 6.61
C CYS A 93 4.53 -13.38 7.95
N GLY A 94 5.11 -12.26 8.40
CA GLY A 94 5.77 -12.17 9.69
C GLY A 94 4.83 -12.50 10.86
N THR A 95 3.62 -11.95 10.83
CA THR A 95 2.59 -12.23 11.85
C THR A 95 2.20 -13.71 11.89
N ARG A 96 2.01 -14.34 10.72
CA ARG A 96 1.66 -15.76 10.62
C ARG A 96 2.80 -16.68 11.05
N LEU A 97 4.05 -16.28 10.82
CA LEU A 97 5.25 -17.01 11.25
C LEU A 97 5.26 -17.23 12.77
N TRP A 98 4.75 -16.26 13.52
CA TRP A 98 4.63 -16.32 14.98
C TRP A 98 3.33 -16.98 15.46
N LYS A 99 2.20 -16.73 14.79
CA LYS A 99 0.88 -17.21 15.23
C LYS A 99 0.56 -18.67 14.88
N LEU A 100 1.09 -19.18 13.77
CA LEU A 100 0.79 -20.54 13.30
C LEU A 100 1.83 -21.54 13.80
N LYS A 101 1.44 -22.82 13.86
CA LYS A 101 2.32 -23.97 14.18
C LYS A 101 2.21 -25.03 13.09
N GLY A 102 3.19 -25.93 13.02
CA GLY A 102 3.20 -27.04 12.05
C GLY A 102 3.27 -26.55 10.59
N GLU A 103 2.49 -27.17 9.70
CA GLU A 103 2.52 -26.89 8.25
C GLU A 103 2.19 -25.43 7.91
N GLY A 104 1.28 -24.81 8.65
CA GLY A 104 0.92 -23.39 8.46
C GLY A 104 2.07 -22.43 8.75
N GLN A 105 2.92 -22.77 9.73
CA GLN A 105 4.13 -22.02 10.06
C GLN A 105 5.21 -22.21 8.99
N ALA A 106 5.39 -23.45 8.52
CA ALA A 106 6.35 -23.78 7.48
C ALA A 106 6.04 -23.05 6.15
N ALA A 107 4.76 -22.99 5.76
CA ALA A 107 4.31 -22.24 4.60
C ALA A 107 4.57 -20.73 4.74
N ALA A 108 4.28 -20.15 5.92
CA ALA A 108 4.57 -18.75 6.22
C ALA A 108 6.08 -18.46 6.17
N LYS A 109 6.93 -19.35 6.70
CA LYS A 109 8.39 -19.24 6.64
C LYS A 109 8.91 -19.21 5.20
N LYS A 110 8.42 -20.12 4.36
CA LYS A 110 8.78 -20.16 2.93
C LYS A 110 8.32 -18.91 2.19
N ALA A 111 7.19 -18.32 2.54
CA ALA A 111 6.74 -17.05 1.97
C ALA A 111 7.62 -15.89 2.44
N PHE A 112 7.95 -15.83 3.73
CA PHE A 112 8.81 -14.80 4.32
C PHE A 112 10.23 -14.79 3.72
N ILE A 113 10.86 -15.96 3.60
CA ILE A 113 12.17 -16.14 2.95
C ILE A 113 12.16 -15.59 1.52
N ARG A 114 11.12 -15.88 0.74
CA ARG A 114 11.01 -15.38 -0.63
C ARG A 114 10.94 -13.85 -0.70
N ILE A 115 10.27 -13.21 0.26
CA ILE A 115 10.22 -11.74 0.31
C ILE A 115 11.60 -11.17 0.64
N LEU A 116 12.29 -11.74 1.64
CA LEU A 116 13.63 -11.33 2.01
C LEU A 116 14.62 -11.44 0.84
N MET A 117 14.63 -12.57 0.12
CA MET A 117 15.49 -12.75 -1.06
C MET A 117 15.15 -11.78 -2.19
N ARG A 118 13.89 -11.36 -2.34
CA ARG A 118 13.54 -10.35 -3.34
C ARG A 118 14.06 -8.98 -2.94
N LEU A 119 13.83 -8.57 -1.69
CA LEU A 119 14.34 -7.29 -1.16
C LEU A 119 15.87 -7.23 -1.27
N GLU A 120 16.56 -8.33 -0.97
CA GLU A 120 18.00 -8.50 -1.15
C GLU A 120 18.44 -8.25 -2.61
N GLY A 121 17.68 -8.72 -3.58
CA GLY A 121 17.98 -8.57 -5.01
C GLY A 121 17.72 -7.16 -5.56
N GLU A 122 16.77 -6.44 -4.97
CA GLU A 122 16.44 -5.04 -5.31
C GLU A 122 17.32 -4.02 -4.56
N LEU A 123 18.03 -4.44 -3.52
CA LEU A 123 18.90 -3.59 -2.75
C LEU A 123 20.11 -3.16 -3.60
N GLY A 124 20.32 -1.84 -3.71
CA GLY A 124 21.51 -1.26 -4.32
C GLY A 124 22.74 -1.38 -3.41
N ASP A 125 23.83 -0.70 -3.76
CA ASP A 125 25.12 -0.86 -3.06
C ASP A 125 25.05 -0.55 -1.56
N LYS A 126 24.41 0.57 -1.18
CA LYS A 126 24.25 0.98 0.21
C LYS A 126 22.80 0.98 0.67
N PHE A 127 21.89 1.44 -0.17
CA PHE A 127 20.47 1.65 0.06
C PHE A 127 19.66 1.19 -1.15
N PHE A 128 18.33 1.13 -1.04
CA PHE A 128 17.47 0.79 -2.18
C PHE A 128 17.56 1.83 -3.32
N GLY A 129 17.96 3.07 -3.01
CA GLY A 129 18.31 4.10 -3.99
C GLY A 129 19.77 4.06 -4.48
N GLY A 130 20.51 2.97 -4.27
CA GLY A 130 21.94 2.87 -4.57
C GLY A 130 22.78 3.50 -3.45
N ASP A 131 23.43 4.64 -3.72
CA ASP A 131 24.17 5.40 -2.72
C ASP A 131 23.27 6.31 -1.86
N ALA A 132 22.06 6.61 -2.33
CA ALA A 132 21.14 7.52 -1.67
C ALA A 132 20.09 6.77 -0.82
N PHE A 133 19.98 7.15 0.44
CA PHE A 133 18.88 6.74 1.30
C PHE A 133 17.58 7.41 0.86
N GLY A 134 16.57 6.60 0.58
CA GLY A 134 15.33 7.06 -0.05
C GLY A 134 14.08 6.52 0.62
N PHE A 135 12.96 6.69 -0.09
CA PHE A 135 11.63 6.35 0.40
C PHE A 135 11.49 4.87 0.79
N VAL A 136 12.05 3.96 -0.01
CA VAL A 136 11.98 2.52 0.26
C VAL A 136 12.74 2.17 1.54
N ASP A 137 13.89 2.80 1.79
CA ASP A 137 14.63 2.60 3.03
C ASP A 137 13.81 3.08 4.24
N ILE A 138 13.23 4.29 4.16
CA ILE A 138 12.35 4.85 5.21
C ILE A 138 11.17 3.93 5.47
N ALA A 139 10.55 3.39 4.41
CA ALA A 139 9.39 2.51 4.54
C ALA A 139 9.73 1.15 5.18
N LEU A 140 10.97 0.67 5.00
CA LEU A 140 11.39 -0.65 5.48
C LEU A 140 12.06 -0.61 6.86
N VAL A 141 12.69 0.50 7.27
CA VAL A 141 13.38 0.64 8.57
C VAL A 141 12.52 0.24 9.77
N PRO A 142 11.22 0.62 9.87
CA PRO A 142 10.36 0.18 10.97
C PRO A 142 10.21 -1.34 11.10
N PHE A 143 10.50 -2.10 10.03
CA PHE A 143 10.45 -3.56 10.03
C PHE A 143 11.73 -4.23 10.58
N LEU A 144 12.83 -3.50 10.79
CA LEU A 144 14.07 -4.08 11.33
C LEU A 144 13.89 -4.66 12.75
N SER A 145 13.06 -4.05 13.59
CA SER A 145 12.71 -4.59 14.91
C SER A 145 11.94 -5.92 14.81
N TRP A 146 11.14 -6.08 13.75
CA TRP A 146 10.43 -7.31 13.46
C TRP A 146 11.37 -8.40 12.97
N PHE A 147 12.45 -8.06 12.27
CA PHE A 147 13.45 -9.04 11.83
C PHE A 147 14.06 -9.74 13.05
N TYR A 148 14.56 -8.96 14.02
CA TYR A 148 15.11 -9.48 15.28
C TYR A 148 14.11 -10.34 16.06
N THR A 149 12.84 -9.90 16.09
CA THR A 149 11.75 -10.64 16.73
C THR A 149 11.52 -11.98 16.05
N HIS A 150 11.55 -12.04 14.72
CA HIS A 150 11.41 -13.28 13.97
C HIS A 150 12.58 -14.23 14.19
N GLU A 151 13.82 -13.73 14.19
CA GLU A 151 15.00 -14.57 14.47
C GLU A 151 14.92 -15.21 15.85
N THR A 152 14.58 -14.41 16.87
CA THR A 152 14.48 -14.86 18.26
C THR A 152 13.33 -15.85 18.49
N CYS A 153 12.16 -15.59 17.89
CA CYS A 153 10.97 -16.42 18.14
C CYS A 153 10.90 -17.70 17.30
N THR A 154 11.68 -17.79 16.21
CA THR A 154 11.54 -18.91 15.25
C THR A 154 12.83 -19.68 14.97
N GLY A 155 13.97 -19.24 15.54
CA GLY A 155 15.28 -19.86 15.33
C GLY A 155 15.74 -19.80 13.88
N PHE A 156 15.18 -18.90 13.08
CA PHE A 156 15.51 -18.68 11.67
C PHE A 156 16.46 -17.48 11.57
N SER A 157 17.62 -17.64 10.94
CA SER A 157 18.52 -16.52 10.67
C SER A 157 18.14 -15.81 9.37
N ILE A 158 17.84 -14.51 9.45
CA ILE A 158 17.61 -13.69 8.26
C ILE A 158 18.94 -13.43 7.55
N GLU A 159 20.04 -13.32 8.29
CA GLU A 159 21.39 -13.10 7.73
C GLU A 159 21.84 -14.25 6.81
N GLU A 160 21.41 -15.49 7.05
CA GLU A 160 21.68 -16.63 6.18
C GLU A 160 20.99 -16.53 4.81
N VAL A 161 19.86 -15.82 4.75
CA VAL A 161 19.02 -15.73 3.54
C VAL A 161 19.21 -14.40 2.81
N ALA A 162 19.41 -13.31 3.55
CA ALA A 162 19.46 -11.95 3.06
C ALA A 162 20.55 -11.13 3.79
N PRO A 163 21.84 -11.47 3.59
CA PRO A 163 22.97 -10.85 4.29
C PRO A 163 23.14 -9.36 3.96
N LYS A 164 22.92 -8.94 2.71
CA LYS A 164 22.99 -7.52 2.33
C LYS A 164 21.88 -6.71 3.00
N LEU A 165 20.70 -7.29 3.17
CA LEU A 165 19.58 -6.67 3.87
C LEU A 165 19.87 -6.50 5.36
N VAL A 166 20.51 -7.47 6.01
CA VAL A 166 20.97 -7.32 7.40
C VAL A 166 22.04 -6.23 7.50
N ALA A 167 23.01 -6.20 6.58
CA ALA A 167 24.02 -5.15 6.52
C ALA A 167 23.41 -3.76 6.27
N TRP A 168 22.40 -3.67 5.41
CA TRP A 168 21.60 -2.47 5.21
C TRP A 168 20.90 -2.02 6.51
N GLY A 169 20.31 -2.96 7.24
CA GLY A 169 19.69 -2.68 8.53
C GLY A 169 20.68 -2.08 9.54
N LYS A 170 21.89 -2.66 9.65
CA LYS A 170 22.98 -2.13 10.47
C LYS A 170 23.33 -0.67 10.09
N ARG A 171 23.52 -0.39 8.80
CA ARG A 171 23.77 0.97 8.27
C ARG A 171 22.66 1.96 8.62
N CYS A 172 21.39 1.53 8.52
CA CYS A 172 20.25 2.38 8.86
C CYS A 172 20.19 2.72 10.36
N MET A 173 20.55 1.77 11.23
CA MET A 173 20.59 1.97 12.68
C MET A 173 21.74 2.90 13.10
N GLU A 174 22.89 2.80 12.45
CA GLU A 174 24.03 3.71 12.67
C GLU A 174 23.72 5.15 12.24
N ARG A 175 22.90 5.34 11.20
CA ARG A 175 22.40 6.66 10.77
C ARG A 175 21.50 7.35 11.80
N GLY A 176 20.80 6.60 12.65
CA GLY A 176 19.91 7.14 13.68
C GLY A 176 20.61 8.01 14.74
N GLY A 177 21.95 8.03 14.76
CA GLY A 177 22.77 8.90 15.62
C GLY A 177 23.24 10.22 15.01
N GLN A 178 22.98 10.50 13.72
CA GLN A 178 23.43 11.73 13.06
C GLN A 178 22.26 12.46 12.37
N GLY A 179 22.00 13.68 12.85
CA GLY A 179 20.89 14.53 12.42
C GLY A 179 20.97 15.00 10.96
N SER A 180 19.77 15.15 10.39
CA SER A 180 19.38 15.85 9.15
C SER A 180 20.25 15.70 7.90
N VAL A 181 19.67 15.14 6.83
CA VAL A 181 20.19 15.34 5.47
C VAL A 181 19.04 15.62 4.51
N ARG A 182 19.14 16.73 3.77
CA ARG A 182 18.28 17.09 2.62
C ARG A 182 18.43 16.06 1.49
N PRO A 183 17.38 15.77 0.71
CA PRO A 183 17.52 14.94 -0.47
C PRO A 183 18.47 15.61 -1.50
N PRO A 184 19.37 14.87 -2.16
CA PRO A 184 20.10 15.39 -3.31
C PRO A 184 19.11 15.64 -4.45
N GLN A 185 19.10 16.85 -5.01
CA GLN A 185 18.45 17.11 -6.28
C GLN A 185 19.30 16.49 -7.40
N GLY A 186 18.67 15.61 -8.18
CA GLY A 186 19.19 15.17 -9.48
C GLY A 186 20.38 14.22 -9.41
N GLN A 187 20.14 12.94 -9.11
CA GLN A 187 21.00 11.87 -9.60
C GLN A 187 20.15 10.83 -10.32
N ARG A 188 20.42 10.68 -11.62
CA ARG A 188 19.87 9.58 -12.42
C ARG A 188 20.45 8.27 -11.90
N VAL A 189 19.58 7.40 -11.40
CA VAL A 189 19.90 6.00 -11.15
C VAL A 189 20.35 5.38 -12.48
N ARG A 190 21.60 4.92 -12.57
CA ARG A 190 22.06 4.13 -13.73
C ARG A 190 21.31 2.80 -13.72
N GLY A 191 20.40 2.61 -14.65
CA GLY A 191 19.77 1.32 -14.92
C GLY A 191 20.81 0.30 -15.38
N ARG A 192 20.62 -0.97 -14.98
CA ARG A 192 21.35 -2.09 -15.57
C ARG A 192 21.05 -2.17 -17.09
N PRO A 193 21.98 -2.66 -17.92
CA PRO A 193 21.71 -2.85 -19.33
C PRO A 193 20.85 -4.11 -19.50
N GLN A 194 19.54 -3.92 -19.72
CA GLN A 194 18.67 -4.98 -20.24
C GLN A 194 18.50 -4.74 -21.74
N GLN A 195 18.74 -5.79 -22.52
CA GLN A 195 18.94 -5.82 -23.96
C GLN A 195 17.84 -5.11 -24.79
N GLU A 196 18.28 -4.54 -25.91
CA GLU A 196 17.48 -3.95 -26.97
C GLU A 196 16.41 -4.92 -27.48
N ILE A 197 15.15 -4.48 -27.43
CA ILE A 197 14.17 -4.35 -28.54
C ILE A 197 12.87 -3.86 -27.87
N TRP A 198 12.82 -2.56 -27.56
CA TRP A 198 11.56 -1.86 -27.39
C TRP A 198 11.68 -0.64 -28.28
N SER A 199 10.88 -0.58 -29.35
CA SER A 199 10.68 0.66 -30.08
C SER A 199 10.24 1.74 -29.06
N ARG A 200 10.52 3.01 -29.35
CA ARG A 200 10.18 4.19 -28.50
C ARG A 200 8.66 4.37 -28.22
N ALA A 201 7.85 3.35 -28.48
CA ALA A 201 6.40 3.38 -28.32
C ALA A 201 6.01 3.04 -26.88
N ALA A 202 5.00 3.76 -26.37
CA ALA A 202 4.34 3.42 -25.13
C ALA A 202 3.43 2.19 -25.36
N VAL A 203 3.52 1.18 -24.49
CA VAL A 203 2.73 -0.06 -24.58
C VAL A 203 1.97 -0.26 -23.28
N LEU A 204 0.68 -0.60 -23.36
CA LEU A 204 -0.13 -0.97 -22.20
C LEU A 204 -0.54 -2.44 -22.31
N LEU A 205 0.03 -3.28 -21.44
CA LEU A 205 -0.44 -4.65 -21.24
C LEU A 205 -1.66 -4.59 -20.31
N ASP A 206 -2.81 -5.02 -20.81
CA ASP A 206 -4.06 -4.93 -20.07
C ASP A 206 -5.03 -6.06 -20.45
N PHE A 207 -6.13 -6.16 -19.71
CA PHE A 207 -7.23 -7.05 -19.99
C PHE A 207 -8.52 -6.25 -20.08
N TRP A 208 -9.32 -6.43 -21.13
CA TRP A 208 -10.40 -5.51 -21.51
C TRP A 208 -11.37 -5.16 -20.36
N VAL A 209 -11.72 -6.13 -19.51
CA VAL A 209 -12.67 -5.98 -18.40
C VAL A 209 -12.04 -5.42 -17.11
N SER A 210 -10.70 -5.32 -17.05
CA SER A 210 -9.97 -4.95 -15.85
C SER A 210 -10.25 -3.49 -15.45
N PRO A 211 -10.87 -3.22 -14.28
CA PRO A 211 -11.08 -1.84 -13.84
C PRO A 211 -9.75 -1.13 -13.57
N PHE A 212 -8.72 -1.87 -13.13
CA PHE A 212 -7.37 -1.33 -12.92
C PHE A 212 -6.71 -0.88 -14.24
N GLY A 213 -6.97 -1.64 -15.30
CA GLY A 213 -6.55 -1.33 -16.66
C GLY A 213 -7.21 -0.09 -17.23
N GLN A 214 -8.53 -0.02 -17.08
CA GLN A 214 -9.34 1.14 -17.48
C GLN A 214 -8.84 2.44 -16.84
N ARG A 215 -8.34 2.42 -15.58
CA ARG A 215 -7.69 3.60 -14.96
C ARG A 215 -6.56 4.16 -15.83
N CYS A 216 -5.69 3.28 -16.32
CA CYS A 216 -4.53 3.66 -17.13
C CYS A 216 -4.98 4.15 -18.51
N ARG A 217 -5.93 3.44 -19.14
CA ARG A 217 -6.52 3.84 -20.43
C ARG A 217 -7.17 5.23 -20.37
N ILE A 218 -7.95 5.51 -19.32
CA ILE A 218 -8.56 6.84 -19.10
C ILE A 218 -7.46 7.89 -18.90
N ALA A 219 -6.44 7.63 -18.07
CA ALA A 219 -5.36 8.60 -17.84
C ALA A 219 -4.57 8.91 -19.13
N LEU A 220 -4.25 7.90 -19.94
CA LEU A 220 -3.60 8.07 -21.24
C LEU A 220 -4.48 8.90 -22.20
N ALA A 221 -5.79 8.62 -22.25
CA ALA A 221 -6.73 9.37 -23.07
C ALA A 221 -6.88 10.84 -22.62
N GLU A 222 -7.00 11.09 -21.31
CA GLU A 222 -7.06 12.45 -20.74
C GLU A 222 -5.78 13.25 -21.05
N LYS A 223 -4.62 12.58 -21.06
CA LYS A 223 -3.35 13.18 -21.43
C LYS A 223 -3.08 13.21 -22.94
N GLY A 224 -3.92 12.59 -23.77
CA GLY A 224 -3.73 12.51 -25.22
C GLY A 224 -2.44 11.76 -25.61
N VAL A 225 -2.09 10.72 -24.85
CA VAL A 225 -0.90 9.90 -25.09
C VAL A 225 -1.29 8.73 -25.98
N GLU A 226 -0.67 8.65 -27.16
CA GLU A 226 -0.78 7.49 -28.04
C GLU A 226 0.00 6.31 -27.46
N TYR A 227 -0.59 5.11 -27.52
CA TYR A 227 0.01 3.89 -27.01
C TYR A 227 -0.49 2.66 -27.75
N GLU A 228 0.32 1.60 -27.77
CA GLU A 228 -0.09 0.29 -28.24
C GLU A 228 -0.82 -0.45 -27.11
N TYR A 229 -2.09 -0.79 -27.32
CA TYR A 229 -2.83 -1.67 -26.42
C TYR A 229 -2.51 -3.14 -26.73
N ARG A 230 -2.08 -3.92 -25.74
CA ARG A 230 -1.89 -5.37 -25.86
C ARG A 230 -2.78 -6.11 -24.88
N GLU A 231 -3.73 -6.86 -25.43
CA GLU A 231 -4.63 -7.72 -24.66
C GLU A 231 -3.85 -8.90 -24.05
N GLU A 232 -3.97 -9.08 -22.75
CA GLU A 232 -3.38 -10.17 -21.98
C GLU A 232 -4.44 -11.17 -21.55
N ASN A 233 -4.12 -12.47 -21.66
CA ASN A 233 -4.96 -13.50 -21.06
C ASN A 233 -4.65 -13.62 -19.56
N VAL A 234 -5.56 -13.12 -18.71
CA VAL A 234 -5.43 -13.21 -17.24
C VAL A 234 -6.03 -14.49 -16.65
N VAL A 235 -6.84 -15.22 -17.43
CA VAL A 235 -7.50 -16.48 -17.04
C VAL A 235 -6.81 -17.63 -17.76
N GLY A 236 -5.71 -18.13 -17.17
CA GLY A 236 -4.92 -19.22 -17.72
C GLY A 236 -3.47 -18.81 -17.98
N HIS A 237 -3.06 -18.85 -19.25
CA HIS A 237 -1.66 -18.66 -19.66
C HIS A 237 -1.32 -17.18 -19.88
N LYS A 238 -0.63 -16.60 -18.90
CA LYS A 238 -0.06 -15.24 -18.98
C LYS A 238 1.11 -15.20 -19.95
N SER A 239 1.26 -14.11 -20.71
CA SER A 239 2.36 -13.97 -21.66
C SER A 239 3.72 -13.94 -20.97
N PRO A 240 4.81 -14.40 -21.64
CA PRO A 240 6.17 -14.19 -21.14
C PRO A 240 6.48 -12.72 -20.89
N LEU A 241 5.96 -11.82 -21.74
CA LEU A 241 6.14 -10.38 -21.62
C LEU A 241 5.56 -9.82 -20.31
N LEU A 242 4.35 -10.24 -19.93
CA LEU A 242 3.74 -9.86 -18.65
C LEU A 242 4.55 -10.38 -17.46
N LEU A 243 5.04 -11.63 -17.54
CA LEU A 243 5.82 -12.24 -16.48
C LEU A 243 7.20 -11.61 -16.30
N GLU A 244 7.83 -11.17 -17.39
CA GLU A 244 9.11 -10.45 -17.37
C GLU A 244 8.93 -9.00 -16.90
N SER A 245 7.87 -8.33 -17.37
CA SER A 245 7.63 -6.91 -17.06
C SER A 245 7.06 -6.69 -15.66
N ASN A 246 6.31 -7.65 -15.12
CA ASN A 246 5.80 -7.63 -13.75
C ASN A 246 6.09 -8.97 -13.04
N PRO A 247 7.36 -9.25 -12.71
CA PRO A 247 7.75 -10.52 -12.11
C PRO A 247 7.24 -10.68 -10.68
N VAL A 248 6.94 -9.56 -10.01
CA VAL A 248 6.46 -9.50 -8.62
C VAL A 248 5.00 -9.93 -8.55
N TYR A 249 4.10 -9.22 -9.24
CA TYR A 249 2.67 -9.47 -9.12
C TYR A 249 2.12 -10.33 -10.24
N LYS A 250 2.78 -10.36 -11.40
CA LYS A 250 2.31 -11.06 -12.61
C LYS A 250 0.89 -10.65 -12.95
N LYS A 251 0.57 -9.37 -12.79
CA LYS A 251 -0.78 -8.80 -12.95
C LYS A 251 -0.75 -7.66 -13.96
N VAL A 252 -1.86 -7.48 -14.65
CA VAL A 252 -2.18 -6.28 -15.42
C VAL A 252 -2.80 -5.21 -14.50
N PRO A 253 -2.72 -3.91 -14.84
CA PRO A 253 -1.99 -3.36 -15.99
C PRO A 253 -0.48 -3.29 -15.77
N VAL A 254 0.26 -3.33 -16.88
CA VAL A 254 1.68 -2.95 -16.95
C VAL A 254 1.86 -1.94 -18.08
N PHE A 255 2.38 -0.77 -17.75
CA PHE A 255 2.68 0.27 -18.72
C PHE A 255 4.18 0.28 -19.01
N ILE A 256 4.57 0.02 -20.26
CA ILE A 256 5.95 0.01 -20.70
C ILE A 256 6.19 1.30 -21.48
N HIS A 257 7.06 2.18 -20.94
CA HIS A 257 7.41 3.44 -21.56
C HIS A 257 8.93 3.52 -21.71
N ASP A 258 9.41 3.73 -22.95
CA ASP A 258 10.84 3.67 -23.29
C ASP A 258 11.53 2.38 -22.79
N GLY A 259 10.85 1.23 -22.98
CA GLY A 259 11.33 -0.08 -22.53
C GLY A 259 11.36 -0.30 -21.01
N LYS A 260 10.79 0.63 -20.22
CA LYS A 260 10.75 0.53 -18.75
C LYS A 260 9.34 0.18 -18.28
N PRO A 261 9.16 -1.00 -17.66
CA PRO A 261 7.85 -1.40 -17.16
C PRO A 261 7.50 -0.68 -15.86
N LEU A 262 6.25 -0.24 -15.77
CA LEU A 262 5.62 0.33 -14.58
C LEU A 262 4.40 -0.51 -14.23
N CYS A 263 4.30 -0.88 -12.96
CA CYS A 263 3.25 -1.73 -12.42
C CYS A 263 2.37 -0.93 -11.45
N GLU A 264 1.21 -1.50 -11.11
CA GLU A 264 0.17 -0.92 -10.25
C GLU A 264 -0.52 0.31 -10.86
N SER A 265 -1.81 0.15 -11.16
CA SER A 265 -2.61 1.17 -11.87
C SER A 265 -2.50 2.60 -11.32
N LEU A 266 -2.60 2.80 -9.99
CA LEU A 266 -2.51 4.15 -9.40
C LEU A 266 -1.10 4.75 -9.44
N ILE A 267 -0.05 3.92 -9.52
CA ILE A 267 1.32 4.38 -9.71
C ILE A 267 1.50 4.78 -11.18
N ILE A 268 0.99 3.96 -12.10
CA ILE A 268 0.99 4.25 -13.54
C ILE A 268 0.26 5.58 -13.84
N VAL A 269 -0.92 5.80 -13.26
CA VAL A 269 -1.68 7.06 -13.44
C VAL A 269 -0.91 8.28 -12.92
N GLN A 270 -0.23 8.17 -11.77
CA GLN A 270 0.63 9.25 -11.27
C GLN A 270 1.82 9.52 -12.19
N TYR A 271 2.48 8.47 -12.66
CA TYR A 271 3.57 8.60 -13.63
C TYR A 271 3.11 9.30 -14.92
N ILE A 272 1.94 8.93 -15.43
CA ILE A 272 1.33 9.58 -16.60
C ILE A 272 1.09 11.07 -16.32
N ASP A 273 0.59 11.43 -15.13
CA ASP A 273 0.36 12.83 -14.77
C ASP A 273 1.67 13.64 -14.71
N GLU A 274 2.74 13.04 -14.20
CA GLU A 274 4.05 13.66 -14.03
C GLU A 274 4.84 13.79 -15.34
N VAL A 275 4.75 12.81 -16.24
CA VAL A 275 5.50 12.80 -17.52
C VAL A 275 4.84 13.69 -18.57
N TRP A 276 3.51 13.78 -18.57
CA TRP A 276 2.75 14.59 -19.52
C TRP A 276 2.00 15.75 -18.82
N PRO A 277 2.72 16.76 -18.29
CA PRO A 277 2.13 17.88 -17.54
C PRO A 277 1.46 18.93 -18.43
N HIS A 278 1.52 18.78 -19.76
CA HIS A 278 1.04 19.77 -20.74
C HIS A 278 -0.49 19.82 -20.86
N ARG A 279 -1.20 18.81 -20.33
CA ARG A 279 -2.67 18.80 -20.20
C ARG A 279 -3.09 18.95 -18.74
N ALA A 280 -4.39 19.17 -18.52
CA ALA A 280 -4.99 19.34 -17.21
C ALA A 280 -4.44 18.31 -16.19
N PRO A 281 -4.01 18.76 -15.01
CA PRO A 281 -3.41 17.88 -14.02
C PRO A 281 -4.46 16.93 -13.44
N LEU A 282 -4.08 15.67 -13.26
CA LEU A 282 -4.94 14.66 -12.64
C LEU A 282 -4.87 14.76 -11.11
N LEU A 283 -3.71 15.13 -10.56
CA LEU A 283 -3.54 15.41 -9.14
C LEU A 283 -3.52 16.92 -8.85
N PRO A 284 -4.09 17.35 -7.71
CA PRO A 284 -3.98 18.75 -7.27
C PRO A 284 -2.53 19.20 -7.07
N ALA A 285 -2.26 20.48 -7.36
CA ALA A 285 -0.95 21.10 -7.11
C ALA A 285 -0.70 21.37 -5.61
N ASP A 286 -1.76 21.66 -4.84
CA ASP A 286 -1.66 21.81 -3.39
C ASP A 286 -1.26 20.49 -2.71
N PRO A 287 -0.22 20.47 -1.86
CA PRO A 287 0.25 19.24 -1.21
C PRO A 287 -0.81 18.53 -0.36
N TYR A 288 -1.66 19.28 0.36
CA TYR A 288 -2.68 18.69 1.22
C TYR A 288 -3.79 18.05 0.38
N ALA A 289 -4.31 18.77 -0.61
CA ALA A 289 -5.30 18.25 -1.56
C ALA A 289 -4.77 17.03 -2.31
N ARG A 290 -3.49 17.04 -2.72
CA ARG A 290 -2.85 15.87 -3.34
C ARG A 290 -2.74 14.67 -2.40
N ALA A 291 -2.45 14.91 -1.11
CA ALA A 291 -2.45 13.84 -0.11
C ALA A 291 -3.87 13.27 0.12
N GLN A 292 -4.91 14.12 0.14
CA GLN A 292 -6.30 13.69 0.22
C GLN A 292 -6.72 12.86 -1.00
N ALA A 293 -6.35 13.29 -2.21
CA ALA A 293 -6.62 12.53 -3.43
C ALA A 293 -5.95 11.15 -3.40
N ARG A 294 -4.70 11.07 -2.93
CA ARG A 294 -3.97 9.79 -2.76
C ARG A 294 -4.63 8.90 -1.71
N PHE A 295 -5.08 9.47 -0.60
CA PHE A 295 -5.79 8.73 0.44
C PHE A 295 -7.07 8.08 -0.10
N TRP A 296 -7.93 8.85 -0.77
CA TRP A 296 -9.19 8.32 -1.30
C TRP A 296 -8.98 7.29 -2.41
N ALA A 297 -8.03 7.52 -3.32
CA ALA A 297 -7.68 6.53 -4.34
C ALA A 297 -7.15 5.22 -3.72
N ASP A 298 -6.32 5.31 -2.67
CA ASP A 298 -5.84 4.13 -1.95
C ASP A 298 -6.96 3.41 -1.18
N PHE A 299 -7.88 4.17 -0.59
CA PHE A 299 -9.09 3.64 0.05
C PHE A 299 -9.93 2.83 -0.95
N ILE A 300 -10.24 3.40 -2.12
CA ILE A 300 -10.95 2.72 -3.21
C ILE A 300 -10.20 1.44 -3.60
N ASP A 301 -8.89 1.53 -3.84
CA ASP A 301 -8.08 0.38 -4.24
C ASP A 301 -7.94 -0.69 -3.16
N LYS A 302 -8.14 -0.38 -1.88
CA LYS A 302 -8.14 -1.37 -0.79
C LYS A 302 -9.51 -1.99 -0.57
N LYS A 303 -10.56 -1.17 -0.66
CA LYS A 303 -11.92 -1.57 -0.32
C LYS A 303 -12.69 -2.21 -1.47
N LEU A 304 -12.46 -1.78 -2.71
CA LEU A 304 -13.10 -2.38 -3.89
C LEU A 304 -12.30 -3.54 -4.50
N LYS A 305 -11.02 -3.68 -4.15
CA LYS A 305 -10.15 -4.82 -4.54
C LYS A 305 -10.33 -6.06 -3.66
N GLY A 306 -11.21 -5.99 -2.65
CA GLY A 306 -11.40 -6.97 -1.59
C GLY A 306 -11.18 -8.42 -2.04
N GLU A 307 -10.05 -8.96 -1.60
CA GLU A 307 -9.65 -10.35 -1.75
C GLU A 307 -10.66 -11.23 -1.00
N GLY A 308 -11.54 -11.91 -1.75
CA GLY A 308 -12.56 -12.82 -1.22
C GLY A 308 -13.97 -12.31 -1.47
N HIS A 309 -14.81 -13.17 -2.02
CA HIS A 309 -16.23 -12.98 -2.35
C HIS A 309 -17.16 -12.65 -1.15
N ALA A 310 -16.70 -11.89 -0.17
CA ALA A 310 -17.45 -11.56 1.04
C ALA A 310 -17.04 -10.21 1.65
N ALA A 311 -16.91 -9.15 0.84
CA ALA A 311 -17.40 -7.89 1.40
C ALA A 311 -18.90 -8.12 1.59
N ALA A 312 -19.33 -8.31 2.84
CA ALA A 312 -20.75 -8.46 3.14
C ALA A 312 -21.47 -7.28 2.47
N LYS A 313 -22.64 -7.53 1.86
CA LYS A 313 -23.45 -6.50 1.18
C LYS A 313 -23.46 -5.17 1.93
N GLU A 314 -23.59 -5.22 3.25
CA GLU A 314 -23.55 -4.06 4.15
C GLU A 314 -22.22 -3.30 4.17
N GLU A 315 -21.07 -3.99 4.14
CA GLU A 315 -19.76 -3.33 4.03
C GLU A 315 -19.63 -2.60 2.69
N PHE A 316 -20.06 -3.24 1.58
CA PHE A 316 -20.03 -2.61 0.26
C PHE A 316 -20.93 -1.37 0.19
N ILE A 317 -22.16 -1.48 0.70
CA ILE A 317 -23.07 -0.34 0.83
C ILE A 317 -22.45 0.77 1.70
N GLY A 318 -21.79 0.41 2.80
CA GLY A 318 -21.07 1.36 3.64
C GLY A 318 -19.94 2.09 2.92
N ILE A 319 -19.18 1.38 2.06
CA ILE A 319 -18.14 1.95 1.22
C ILE A 319 -18.74 2.94 0.21
N LEU A 320 -19.83 2.58 -0.46
CA LEU A 320 -20.51 3.46 -1.42
C LEU A 320 -21.02 4.74 -0.75
N LYS A 321 -21.64 4.62 0.43
CA LYS A 321 -22.11 5.78 1.22
C LYS A 321 -20.97 6.68 1.66
N LEU A 322 -19.81 6.13 2.02
CA LEU A 322 -18.65 6.92 2.39
C LEU A 322 -18.11 7.70 1.19
N LEU A 323 -18.02 7.06 0.02
CA LEU A 323 -17.60 7.71 -1.22
C LEU A 323 -18.58 8.79 -1.67
N GLU A 324 -19.89 8.55 -1.52
CA GLU A 324 -20.92 9.56 -1.76
C GLU A 324 -20.81 10.75 -0.81
N GLY A 325 -20.56 10.49 0.47
CA GLY A 325 -20.34 11.54 1.47
C GLY A 325 -19.11 12.39 1.15
N GLU A 326 -18.02 11.76 0.70
CA GLU A 326 -16.83 12.48 0.23
C GLU A 326 -17.11 13.28 -1.05
N LEU A 327 -17.85 12.71 -2.02
CA LEU A 327 -18.24 13.44 -3.23
C LEU A 327 -19.07 14.68 -2.87
N GLY A 328 -19.98 14.57 -1.90
CA GLY A 328 -20.83 15.67 -1.45
C GLY A 328 -21.64 16.26 -2.60
N ASP A 329 -21.51 17.57 -2.81
CA ASP A 329 -22.13 18.29 -3.93
C ASP A 329 -21.13 18.66 -5.04
N LYS A 330 -19.90 18.13 -4.96
CA LYS A 330 -18.86 18.41 -5.95
C LYS A 330 -19.21 17.74 -7.29
N LYS A 331 -18.85 18.40 -8.40
CA LYS A 331 -19.05 17.82 -9.75
C LYS A 331 -18.25 16.53 -9.92
N TYR A 332 -17.01 16.55 -9.45
CA TYR A 332 -16.02 15.48 -9.40
C TYR A 332 -15.32 15.48 -8.03
N PHE A 333 -14.54 14.45 -7.71
CA PHE A 333 -13.90 14.35 -6.39
C PHE A 333 -12.89 15.48 -6.10
N ALA A 334 -12.31 16.08 -7.14
CA ALA A 334 -11.45 17.26 -7.03
C ALA A 334 -12.19 18.61 -7.17
N GLY A 335 -13.51 18.64 -6.96
CA GLY A 335 -14.33 19.84 -7.15
C GLY A 335 -14.93 19.88 -8.56
N ASP A 336 -14.50 20.85 -9.37
CA ASP A 336 -15.00 21.01 -10.75
C ASP A 336 -14.16 20.28 -11.80
N ALA A 337 -12.96 19.84 -11.44
CA ALA A 337 -12.03 19.15 -12.33
C ALA A 337 -12.14 17.62 -12.15
N PHE A 338 -12.19 16.90 -13.27
CA PHE A 338 -12.05 15.45 -13.29
C PHE A 338 -10.60 15.09 -12.93
N GLY A 339 -10.39 14.24 -11.92
CA GLY A 339 -9.06 14.01 -11.37
C GLY A 339 -8.78 12.57 -10.93
N PHE A 340 -7.73 12.43 -10.13
CA PHE A 340 -7.14 11.15 -9.76
C PHE A 340 -8.10 10.20 -9.04
N VAL A 341 -8.94 10.72 -8.14
CA VAL A 341 -9.93 9.91 -7.42
C VAL A 341 -11.05 9.47 -8.35
N ASP A 342 -11.46 10.34 -9.29
CA ASP A 342 -12.46 9.98 -10.29
C ASP A 342 -11.95 8.85 -11.19
N ILE A 343 -10.72 8.97 -11.70
CA ILE A 343 -10.04 7.91 -12.46
C ILE A 343 -9.94 6.62 -11.65
N ALA A 344 -9.65 6.71 -10.34
CA ALA A 344 -9.53 5.54 -9.49
C ALA A 344 -10.86 4.78 -9.32
N LEU A 345 -12.00 5.48 -9.35
CA LEU A 345 -13.32 4.93 -9.04
C LEU A 345 -14.17 4.62 -10.28
N VAL A 346 -14.13 5.45 -11.33
CA VAL A 346 -15.08 5.37 -12.45
C VAL A 346 -15.05 4.01 -13.18
N PRO A 347 -13.92 3.29 -13.27
CA PRO A 347 -13.91 1.93 -13.81
C PRO A 347 -14.84 0.94 -13.10
N PHE A 348 -15.14 1.16 -11.82
CA PHE A 348 -16.05 0.28 -11.06
C PHE A 348 -17.52 0.54 -11.38
N VAL A 349 -17.87 1.64 -12.04
CA VAL A 349 -19.25 1.91 -12.47
C VAL A 349 -19.74 0.84 -13.44
N SER A 350 -18.88 0.33 -14.34
CA SER A 350 -19.26 -0.78 -15.23
C SER A 350 -19.51 -2.10 -14.50
N TRP A 351 -19.09 -2.21 -13.24
CA TRP A 351 -19.28 -3.39 -12.39
C TRP A 351 -20.53 -3.30 -11.50
N PHE A 352 -21.17 -2.13 -11.40
CA PHE A 352 -22.34 -1.93 -10.54
C PHE A 352 -23.47 -2.90 -10.87
N TYR A 353 -23.83 -3.05 -12.15
CA TYR A 353 -24.85 -4.02 -12.58
C TYR A 353 -24.55 -5.46 -12.09
N THR A 354 -23.29 -5.87 -12.14
CA THR A 354 -22.87 -7.17 -11.62
C THR A 354 -23.04 -7.27 -10.11
N TYR A 355 -22.66 -6.24 -9.36
CA TYR A 355 -22.82 -6.21 -7.91
C TYR A 355 -24.29 -6.20 -7.50
N GLU A 356 -25.12 -5.39 -8.15
CA GLU A 356 -26.56 -5.30 -7.91
C GLU A 356 -27.24 -6.66 -8.14
N THR A 357 -26.92 -7.30 -9.27
CA THR A 357 -27.49 -8.60 -9.64
C THR A 357 -27.02 -9.72 -8.73
N CYS A 358 -25.73 -9.75 -8.37
CA CYS A 358 -25.17 -10.82 -7.53
C CYS A 358 -25.53 -10.69 -6.05
N ALA A 359 -25.68 -9.46 -5.53
CA ALA A 359 -25.90 -9.21 -4.10
C ALA A 359 -27.34 -8.72 -3.77
N GLY A 360 -28.20 -8.52 -4.77
CA GLY A 360 -29.61 -8.18 -4.58
C GLY A 360 -29.80 -6.84 -3.87
N PHE A 361 -29.23 -5.77 -4.42
CA PHE A 361 -29.44 -4.39 -3.95
C PHE A 361 -29.32 -3.42 -5.13
N SER A 362 -29.75 -2.17 -4.94
CA SER A 362 -29.60 -1.09 -5.92
C SER A 362 -28.53 -0.12 -5.45
N VAL A 363 -27.54 0.18 -6.30
CA VAL A 363 -26.54 1.21 -6.04
C VAL A 363 -27.20 2.59 -6.08
N GLU A 364 -28.19 2.81 -6.95
CA GLU A 364 -28.90 4.08 -7.07
C GLU A 364 -29.74 4.41 -5.82
N GLU A 365 -30.30 3.40 -5.16
CA GLU A 365 -31.05 3.61 -3.90
C GLU A 365 -30.14 3.99 -2.73
N VAL A 366 -28.94 3.40 -2.66
CA VAL A 366 -28.02 3.61 -1.53
C VAL A 366 -27.04 4.76 -1.73
N ALA A 367 -26.73 5.07 -2.98
CA ALA A 367 -25.74 6.06 -3.40
C ALA A 367 -26.16 6.78 -4.71
N PRO A 368 -27.28 7.55 -4.69
CA PRO A 368 -27.80 8.22 -5.87
C PRO A 368 -26.86 9.28 -6.44
N LYS A 369 -26.14 10.04 -5.61
CA LYS A 369 -25.20 11.06 -6.11
C LYS A 369 -24.02 10.41 -6.79
N LEU A 370 -23.59 9.24 -6.32
CA LEU A 370 -22.52 8.48 -6.96
C LEU A 370 -22.97 7.93 -8.31
N VAL A 371 -24.20 7.43 -8.45
CA VAL A 371 -24.74 7.02 -9.76
C VAL A 371 -24.82 8.22 -10.71
N ALA A 372 -25.31 9.37 -10.24
CA ALA A 372 -25.33 10.59 -11.03
C ALA A 372 -23.93 11.05 -11.45
N TRP A 373 -22.94 10.94 -10.55
CA TRP A 373 -21.53 11.20 -10.87
C TRP A 373 -20.99 10.23 -11.93
N GLY A 374 -21.31 8.93 -11.83
CA GLY A 374 -20.92 7.94 -12.85
C GLY A 374 -21.48 8.29 -14.23
N LYS A 375 -22.76 8.66 -14.30
CA LYS A 375 -23.42 9.16 -15.53
C LYS A 375 -22.69 10.40 -16.09
N ARG A 376 -22.35 11.38 -15.25
CA ARG A 376 -21.56 12.57 -15.66
C ARG A 376 -20.16 12.21 -16.14
N CYS A 377 -19.49 11.24 -15.53
CA CYS A 377 -18.17 10.81 -16.00
C CYS A 377 -18.25 10.16 -17.39
N MET A 378 -19.34 9.44 -17.69
CA MET A 378 -19.58 8.84 -19.01
C MET A 378 -19.82 9.86 -20.13
N GLU A 379 -20.11 11.12 -19.81
CA GLU A 379 -20.15 12.19 -20.82
C GLU A 379 -18.76 12.56 -21.35
N ARG A 380 -17.69 12.15 -20.66
CA ARG A 380 -16.31 12.36 -21.12
C ARG A 380 -15.92 11.28 -22.12
N GLU A 381 -15.39 11.71 -23.27
CA GLU A 381 -14.94 10.80 -24.33
C GLU A 381 -13.90 9.77 -23.85
N SER A 382 -12.97 10.19 -23.01
CA SER A 382 -11.93 9.35 -22.38
C SER A 382 -12.51 8.18 -21.57
N VAL A 383 -13.64 8.40 -20.91
CA VAL A 383 -14.34 7.43 -20.07
C VAL A 383 -15.28 6.58 -20.93
N ALA A 384 -16.09 7.23 -21.78
CA ALA A 384 -17.08 6.56 -22.64
C ALA A 384 -16.46 5.52 -23.57
N LYS A 385 -15.28 5.81 -24.13
CA LYS A 385 -14.55 4.89 -25.02
C LYS A 385 -13.83 3.76 -24.26
N THR A 386 -13.62 3.91 -22.95
CA THR A 386 -12.79 3.01 -22.16
C THR A 386 -13.59 2.02 -21.33
N LEU A 387 -14.71 2.45 -20.75
CA LEU A 387 -15.50 1.58 -19.87
C LEU A 387 -16.08 0.41 -20.64
N SER A 388 -15.99 -0.77 -20.02
CA SER A 388 -16.61 -1.98 -20.53
C SER A 388 -18.12 -1.91 -20.40
N ASP A 389 -18.80 -2.57 -21.34
CA ASP A 389 -20.25 -2.76 -21.26
C ASP A 389 -20.62 -3.54 -19.98
N PRO A 390 -21.54 -3.03 -19.12
CA PRO A 390 -21.89 -3.68 -17.86
C PRO A 390 -22.47 -5.10 -18.00
N HIS A 391 -23.19 -5.39 -19.08
CA HIS A 391 -23.73 -6.72 -19.34
C HIS A 391 -22.61 -7.69 -19.73
N LYS A 392 -21.65 -7.26 -20.55
CA LYS A 392 -20.45 -8.07 -20.85
C LYS A 392 -19.60 -8.35 -19.61
N VAL A 393 -19.50 -7.38 -18.70
CA VAL A 393 -18.82 -7.59 -17.39
C VAL A 393 -19.55 -8.68 -16.60
N TYR A 394 -20.88 -8.62 -16.53
CA TYR A 394 -21.70 -9.62 -15.83
C TYR A 394 -21.57 -11.02 -16.45
N GLU A 395 -21.62 -11.13 -17.78
CA GLU A 395 -21.40 -12.39 -18.51
C GLU A 395 -20.01 -12.97 -18.21
N PHE A 396 -18.98 -12.12 -18.22
CA PHE A 396 -17.62 -12.52 -17.85
C PHE A 396 -17.54 -13.06 -16.42
N VAL A 397 -18.19 -12.40 -15.45
CA VAL A 397 -18.26 -12.89 -14.06
C VAL A 397 -19.02 -14.21 -13.98
N GLY A 398 -20.09 -14.40 -14.75
CA GLY A 398 -20.78 -15.69 -14.88
C GLY A 398 -19.86 -16.79 -15.40
N ALA A 399 -19.05 -16.51 -16.42
CA ALA A 399 -18.04 -17.45 -16.93
C ALA A 399 -16.97 -17.77 -15.87
N LEU A 400 -16.52 -16.78 -15.09
CA LEU A 400 -15.58 -17.01 -13.98
C LEU A 400 -16.18 -17.91 -12.90
N LYS A 401 -17.45 -17.69 -12.50
CA LYS A 401 -18.13 -18.55 -11.52
C LYS A 401 -18.16 -20.01 -11.96
N LYS A 402 -18.42 -20.27 -13.24
CA LYS A 402 -18.36 -21.60 -13.85
C LYS A 402 -16.95 -22.21 -13.78
N ILE A 403 -15.94 -21.45 -14.16
CA ILE A 403 -14.53 -21.89 -14.12
C ILE A 403 -14.09 -22.24 -12.69
N TYR A 404 -14.54 -21.47 -11.71
CA TYR A 404 -14.17 -21.67 -10.30
C TYR A 404 -15.13 -22.56 -9.50
N GLY A 405 -16.23 -23.05 -10.11
CA GLY A 405 -17.21 -23.92 -9.46
C GLY A 405 -17.97 -23.26 -8.31
N VAL A 406 -18.30 -21.97 -8.44
CA VAL A 406 -19.00 -21.15 -7.41
C VAL A 406 -20.43 -20.80 -7.85
N GLU A 407 -21.06 -21.67 -8.65
CA GLU A 407 -22.46 -21.49 -9.06
C GLU A 407 -23.44 -21.69 -7.89
#